data_AF-A0A9R1XGS2-F1
#
_entry.id   AF-A0A9R1XGS2-F1
#
_cell.length_a   1.000
_cell.length_b   1.000
_cell.length_c   1.000
_cell.angle_alpha   90.00
_cell.angle_beta   90.00
_cell.angle_gamma   90.00
#
_symmetry.space_group_name_H-M   'P 1'
#
loop_
_entity.id
_entity.type
_entity.pdbx_description
1 polymer ?
#
loop_
_entity_poly.entity_id
_entity_poly.type
_entity_poly.pdbx_seq_one_letter_code
_entity_poly.pdbx_strand_id
1 'polypeptide(L)'
;MFFYRAMVLYTTQSGSNKRVKLNWVNVTCPVQPGSTECGYYMLRFMKEIVEEGIKVLIGDGKAEYTTADIDEIREEWSTFVTGFIYR
;
A
#
# COMPACT_ATOMS: atom_id res chain seq x y z
N MET A 1 13.93 -6.24 -0.17
CA MET A 1 14.50 -7.35 0.64
C MET A 1 13.58 -7.81 1.79
N PHE A 2 12.88 -6.92 2.49
CA PHE A 2 11.95 -7.28 3.58
C PHE A 2 10.77 -8.16 3.16
N PHE A 3 10.08 -7.82 2.06
CA PHE A 3 8.92 -8.59 1.58
C PHE A 3 9.26 -10.03 1.13
N TYR A 4 10.45 -10.27 0.60
CA TYR A 4 10.89 -11.61 0.25
C TYR A 4 10.99 -12.51 1.49
N ARG A 5 11.58 -11.99 2.58
CA ARG A 5 11.69 -12.73 3.84
C ARG A 5 10.31 -12.99 4.46
N ALA A 6 9.41 -12.01 4.41
CA ALA A 6 8.04 -12.17 4.90
C ALA A 6 7.28 -13.26 4.13
N MET A 7 7.40 -13.31 2.80
CA MET A 7 6.71 -14.32 2.00
C MET A 7 7.29 -15.72 2.19
N VAL A 8 8.61 -15.84 2.30
CA VAL A 8 9.27 -17.12 2.64
C VAL A 8 8.72 -17.64 3.97
N LEU A 9 8.67 -16.79 5.01
CA LEU A 9 8.09 -17.16 6.31
C LEU A 9 6.62 -17.61 6.21
N TYR A 10 5.79 -16.93 5.42
CA TYR A 10 4.40 -17.32 5.20
C TYR A 10 4.29 -18.70 4.51
N THR A 11 5.10 -18.96 3.48
CA THR A 11 5.10 -20.27 2.79
C THR A 11 5.57 -21.40 3.70
N THR A 12 6.55 -21.13 4.56
CA THR A 12 7.03 -22.08 5.57
C THR A 12 5.95 -22.38 6.62
N GLN A 13 5.26 -21.35 7.13
CA GLN A 13 4.19 -21.53 8.13
C GLN A 13 2.93 -22.21 7.57
N SER A 14 2.57 -21.93 6.32
CA SER A 14 1.38 -22.52 5.68
C SER A 14 1.56 -23.96 5.19
N GLY A 15 2.76 -24.55 5.34
CA GLY A 15 3.08 -25.90 4.86
C GLY A 15 3.04 -26.06 3.33
N SER A 16 2.90 -24.96 2.60
CA SER A 16 2.79 -24.96 1.14
C SER A 16 4.18 -24.98 0.51
N ASN A 17 4.60 -26.13 -0.03
CA ASN A 17 5.80 -26.27 -0.87
C ASN A 17 5.63 -25.69 -2.29
N LYS A 18 4.69 -24.75 -2.48
CA LYS A 18 4.50 -24.07 -3.75
C LYS A 18 5.67 -23.12 -3.97
N ARG A 19 6.64 -23.55 -4.78
CA ARG A 19 7.62 -22.65 -5.40
C ARG A 19 6.87 -21.75 -6.39
N VAL A 20 6.23 -20.71 -5.87
CA VAL A 20 5.61 -19.67 -6.70
C VAL A 20 6.76 -18.96 -7.43
N LYS A 21 6.76 -19.02 -8.76
CA LYS A 21 7.68 -18.22 -9.57
C LYS A 21 7.30 -16.75 -9.37
N LEU A 22 8.04 -16.10 -8.48
CA LEU A 22 7.88 -14.69 -8.15
C LEU A 22 8.30 -13.86 -9.36
N ASN A 23 7.32 -13.17 -9.96
CA ASN A 23 7.62 -12.13 -10.93
C ASN A 23 7.81 -10.82 -10.17
N TRP A 24 9.08 -10.41 -10.02
CA TRP A 24 9.40 -9.12 -9.42
C TRP A 24 9.25 -8.05 -10.49
N VAL A 25 8.28 -7.16 -10.28
CA VAL A 25 8.07 -6.00 -11.14
C VAL A 25 8.60 -4.79 -10.39
N ASN A 26 9.45 -4.01 -11.05
CA ASN A 26 9.78 -2.67 -10.55
C ASN A 26 8.59 -1.77 -10.84
N VAL A 27 8.04 -1.21 -9.77
CA VAL A 27 6.86 -0.35 -9.82
C VAL A 27 7.29 1.04 -9.43
N THR A 28 6.74 2.04 -10.11
CA THR A 28 6.87 3.44 -9.71
C THR A 28 5.75 3.73 -8.70
N CYS A 29 6.12 4.28 -7.55
CA CYS A 29 5.18 4.73 -6.53
C CYS A 29 5.34 6.22 -6.28
N PRO A 30 4.27 6.92 -5.86
CA PRO A 30 4.36 8.32 -5.43
C PRO A 30 5.39 8.51 -4.33
N VAL A 31 6.28 9.48 -4.53
CA VAL A 31 7.33 9.80 -3.56
C VAL A 31 6.81 10.87 -2.62
N GLN A 32 6.88 10.59 -1.31
CA GLN A 32 6.56 11.61 -0.31
C GLN A 32 7.67 12.66 -0.22
N PRO A 33 7.33 13.95 -0.12
CA PRO A 33 8.32 15.01 0.06
C PRO A 33 8.82 15.12 1.51
N GLY A 34 7.96 14.82 2.50
CA GLY A 34 8.25 14.90 3.93
C GLY A 34 8.67 13.58 4.56
N SER A 35 8.94 13.55 5.87
CA SER A 35 9.30 12.32 6.62
C SER A 35 8.16 11.72 7.44
N THR A 36 7.09 12.48 7.71
CA THR A 36 6.04 12.12 8.67
C THR A 36 4.77 11.55 8.04
N GLU A 37 4.62 11.69 6.72
CA GLU A 37 3.37 11.35 6.01
C GLU A 37 3.40 9.96 5.34
N CYS A 38 4.45 9.17 5.58
CA CYS A 38 4.65 7.88 4.91
C CYS A 38 3.48 6.92 5.07
N GLY A 39 2.86 6.89 6.24
CA GLY A 39 1.67 6.07 6.49
C GLY A 39 0.52 6.45 5.55
N TYR A 40 0.25 7.74 5.36
CA TYR A 40 -0.84 8.21 4.52
C TYR A 40 -0.60 7.95 3.03
N TYR A 41 0.65 8.11 2.57
CA TYR A 41 1.02 7.76 1.20
C TYR A 41 0.85 6.26 0.93
N MET A 42 1.26 5.40 1.87
CA MET A 42 1.05 3.96 1.76
C MET A 42 -0.44 3.59 1.75
N LEU A 43 -1.24 4.24 2.59
CA LEU A 43 -2.69 4.02 2.66
C LEU A 43 -3.40 4.44 1.38
N ARG A 44 -3.06 5.62 0.84
CA ARG A 44 -3.55 6.08 -0.47
C ARG A 44 -3.21 5.09 -1.57
N PHE A 45 -1.95 4.67 -1.63
CA PHE A 45 -1.45 3.75 -2.64
C PHE A 45 -2.11 2.37 -2.55
N MET A 46 -2.31 1.84 -1.33
CA MET A 46 -3.03 0.59 -1.13
C MET A 46 -4.50 0.70 -1.56
N LYS A 47 -5.17 1.83 -1.27
CA LYS A 47 -6.55 2.10 -1.70
C LYS A 47 -6.65 2.07 -3.23
N GLU A 48 -5.76 2.77 -3.93
CA GLU A 48 -5.71 2.77 -5.40
C GLU A 48 -5.48 1.36 -5.98
N ILE A 49 -4.59 0.56 -5.39
CA ILE A 49 -4.38 -0.84 -5.81
C ILE A 49 -5.66 -1.68 -5.64
N VAL A 50 -6.45 -1.44 -4.58
CA VAL A 50 -7.70 -2.16 -4.35
C VAL A 50 -8.79 -1.73 -5.34
N GLU A 51 -8.86 -0.43 -5.66
CA GLU A 51 -9.91 0.14 -6.53
C GLU A 51 -9.62 -0.08 -8.03
N GLU A 52 -8.39 0.15 -8.47
CA GLU A 52 -7.99 0.15 -9.88
C GLU A 52 -7.18 -1.11 -10.28
N GLY A 53 -6.76 -1.88 -9.28
CA GLY A 53 -5.98 -3.11 -9.47
C GLY A 53 -4.50 -2.84 -9.71
N ILE A 54 -3.80 -3.87 -10.20
CA ILE A 54 -2.35 -3.86 -10.46
C ILE A 54 -1.95 -2.84 -11.54
N LYS A 55 -2.89 -2.27 -12.30
CA LYS A 55 -2.62 -1.29 -13.35
C LYS A 55 -1.93 -0.02 -12.82
N VAL A 56 -2.26 0.37 -11.58
CA VAL A 56 -1.61 1.49 -10.86
C VAL A 56 -0.10 1.32 -10.80
N LEU A 57 0.39 0.08 -10.79
CA LEU A 57 1.80 -0.25 -10.65
C LEU A 57 2.61 -0.16 -11.95
N ILE A 58 1.95 -0.09 -13.12
CA ILE A 58 2.59 -0.32 -14.44
C ILE A 58 2.75 0.99 -15.25
N GLY A 59 2.26 2.12 -14.76
CA GLY A 59 2.57 3.45 -15.34
C GLY A 59 1.39 4.40 -15.55
N ASP A 60 0.15 3.96 -15.28
CA ASP A 60 -1.02 4.84 -15.29
C ASP A 60 -1.31 5.46 -13.91
N GLY A 61 -0.57 5.06 -12.87
CA GLY A 61 -0.69 5.62 -11.52
C GLY A 61 -0.18 7.05 -11.43
N LYS A 62 -0.70 7.82 -10.46
CA LYS A 62 -0.21 9.18 -10.18
C LYS A 62 1.29 9.14 -9.87
N ALA A 63 2.06 10.10 -10.39
CA ALA A 63 3.49 10.23 -10.08
C ALA A 63 3.73 10.87 -8.71
N GLU A 64 2.82 11.73 -8.27
CA GLU A 64 2.86 12.42 -6.98
C GLU A 64 1.43 12.52 -6.42
N TYR A 65 1.33 12.48 -5.09
CA TYR A 65 0.08 12.78 -4.41
C TYR A 65 0.05 14.26 -4.02
N THR A 66 -1.09 14.88 -4.26
CA THR A 66 -1.34 16.24 -3.79
C THR A 66 -1.68 16.23 -2.31
N THR A 67 -1.60 17.38 -1.65
CA THR A 67 -2.05 17.52 -0.26
C THR A 67 -3.52 17.13 -0.11
N ALA A 68 -4.37 17.44 -1.11
CA ALA A 68 -5.78 17.05 -1.12
C ALA A 68 -5.98 15.53 -1.15
N ASP A 69 -5.18 14.81 -1.96
CA ASP A 69 -5.22 13.34 -2.01
C ASP A 69 -4.89 12.72 -0.63
N ILE A 70 -4.00 13.36 0.12
CA ILE A 70 -3.58 12.93 1.46
C ILE A 70 -4.62 13.34 2.52
N ASP A 71 -5.20 14.52 2.40
CA ASP A 71 -6.24 15.01 3.31
C ASP A 71 -7.52 14.17 3.23
N GLU A 72 -7.91 13.70 2.03
CA GLU A 72 -9.00 12.73 1.86
C GLU A 72 -8.76 11.48 2.73
N ILE A 73 -7.55 10.91 2.66
CA ILE A 73 -7.19 9.72 3.45
C ILE A 73 -7.18 10.05 4.95
N ARG A 74 -6.73 11.23 5.36
CA ARG A 74 -6.75 11.65 6.78
C ARG A 74 -8.18 11.70 7.32
N GLU A 75 -9.10 12.28 6.56
CA GLU A 75 -10.50 12.40 6.96
C GLU A 75 -11.20 11.04 7.04
N GLU A 76 -10.98 10.18 6.05
CA GLU A 76 -11.51 8.81 6.04
C GLU A 76 -10.99 7.99 7.22
N TRP A 77 -9.67 8.04 7.48
CA TRP A 77 -9.07 7.34 8.60
C TRP A 77 -9.52 7.88 9.95
N SER A 78 -9.64 9.20 10.08
CA SER A 78 -10.17 9.83 11.29
C SER A 78 -11.60 9.35 11.58
N THR A 79 -12.46 9.34 10.56
CA THR A 79 -13.85 8.87 10.68
C THR A 79 -13.91 7.40 11.06
N PHE A 80 -13.09 6.55 10.43
CA PHE A 80 -13.01 5.13 10.75
C PHE A 80 -12.57 4.91 12.19
N VAL A 81 -11.46 5.52 12.62
CA VAL A 81 -10.89 5.35 13.97
C VAL A 81 -11.80 5.91 15.05
N THR A 82 -12.37 7.09 14.86
CA THR A 82 -13.33 7.68 15.81
C THR A 82 -14.56 6.79 16.00
N GLY A 83 -14.99 6.10 14.94
CA GLY A 83 -16.04 5.08 15.00
C GLY A 83 -15.74 3.89 15.92
N PHE A 84 -14.48 3.61 16.25
CA PHE A 84 -14.10 2.61 17.26
C PHE A 84 -13.92 3.19 18.65
N ILE A 85 -13.44 4.44 18.74
CA ILE A 85 -13.17 5.09 20.04
C ILE A 85 -14.46 5.44 20.76
N TYR A 86 -15.46 5.90 20.01
CA TYR A 86 -16.75 6.32 20.57
C TYR A 86 -17.85 5.25 20.44
N ARG A 87 -17.46 3.99 20.19
CA ARG A 87 -18.35 2.83 20.22
C ARG A 87 -18.28 2.08 21.54
#